data_AF-A0A1I4PN54-F1
#
_entry.id   AF-A0A1I4PN54-F1
#
_cell.length_a   1.000
_cell.length_b   1.000
_cell.length_c   1.000
_cell.angle_alpha   90.00
_cell.angle_beta   90.00
_cell.angle_gamma   90.00
#
_symmetry.space_group_name_H-M   'P 1'
#
loop_
_entity.id
_entity.type
_entity.pdbx_description
1 polymer ?
#
loop_
_entity_poly.entity_id
_entity_poly.type
_entity_poly.pdbx_seq_one_letter_code
_entity_poly.pdbx_strand_id
1 'polypeptide(L)'
;MSRELLGTARRLARANPGKPRQSDLKRAISTAYYALFHALAKDCADRLEGTGRDRPDKAWRHAYRALNHGDVKNACKQLRSLGFPAGLIEVGDIFQGLMVQRHSADYDPTHRVTRADALSVIALAEEGIAKLGSATARDRVALAIQLLLKQRSA
;
A
#
# COMPACT_ATOMS: atom_id res chain seq x y z
N MET A 1 -2.55 12.40 -0.29
CA MET A 1 -3.22 11.12 -0.03
C MET A 1 -2.49 10.24 0.99
N SER A 2 -1.39 9.53 0.68
CA SER A 2 -0.81 8.53 1.62
C SER A 2 -0.44 9.09 3.01
N ARG A 3 0.24 10.24 3.09
CA ARG A 3 0.57 10.89 4.38
C ARG A 3 -0.68 11.29 5.17
N GLU A 4 -1.71 11.79 4.48
CA GLU A 4 -2.98 12.19 5.10
C GLU A 4 -3.76 10.97 5.62
N LEU A 5 -3.73 9.86 4.89
CA LEU A 5 -4.31 8.59 5.30
C LEU A 5 -3.61 8.05 6.55
N LEU A 6 -2.27 8.06 6.61
CA LEU A 6 -1.54 7.69 7.83
C LEU A 6 -1.92 8.59 9.02
N GLY A 7 -2.00 9.90 8.82
CA GLY A 7 -2.47 10.83 9.84
C GLY A 7 -3.90 10.51 10.31
N THR A 8 -4.78 10.16 9.38
CA THR A 8 -6.17 9.78 9.67
C THR A 8 -6.24 8.45 10.43
N ALA A 9 -5.46 7.45 10.02
CA ALA A 9 -5.37 6.16 10.69
C ALA A 9 -4.91 6.33 12.16
N ARG A 10 -3.91 7.17 12.41
CA ARG A 10 -3.46 7.49 13.78
C ARG A 10 -4.53 8.19 14.60
N ARG A 11 -5.28 9.13 14.02
CA ARG A 11 -6.42 9.78 14.71
C ARG A 11 -7.49 8.77 15.07
N LEU A 12 -7.85 7.87 14.16
CA LEU A 12 -8.83 6.80 14.42
C LEU A 12 -8.36 5.85 15.53
N ALA A 13 -7.10 5.40 15.49
CA ALA A 13 -6.53 4.52 16.51
C ALA A 13 -6.52 5.14 17.92
N ARG A 14 -6.51 6.49 17.99
CA ARG A 14 -6.45 7.27 19.23
C ARG A 14 -7.75 8.01 19.57
N ALA A 15 -8.82 7.81 18.79
CA ALA A 15 -10.05 8.59 18.91
C ALA A 15 -10.69 8.52 20.31
N ASN A 16 -10.58 7.36 20.97
CA ASN A 16 -11.08 7.15 22.34
C ASN A 16 -9.96 6.57 23.23
N PRO A 17 -9.33 7.38 24.11
CA PRO A 17 -8.22 6.95 24.96
C PRO A 17 -8.59 5.88 26.01
N GLY A 18 -9.79 5.96 26.60
CA GLY A 18 -10.22 5.00 27.64
C GLY A 18 -10.76 3.69 27.08
N LYS A 19 -11.63 3.75 26.07
CA LYS A 19 -12.29 2.57 25.48
C LYS A 19 -12.33 2.68 23.95
N PRO A 20 -11.31 2.18 23.24
CA PRO A 20 -11.29 2.17 21.78
C PRO A 20 -12.52 1.48 21.19
N ARG A 21 -13.20 2.13 20.25
CA ARG A 21 -14.28 1.50 19.50
C ARG A 21 -13.67 0.57 18.45
N GLN A 22 -14.23 -0.63 18.33
CA GLN A 22 -13.79 -1.59 17.31
C GLN A 22 -13.92 -1.03 15.89
N SER A 23 -14.96 -0.21 15.63
CA SER A 23 -15.13 0.48 14.35
C SER A 23 -13.94 1.38 14.00
N ASP A 24 -13.46 2.16 14.97
CA ASP A 24 -12.38 3.13 14.75
C ASP A 24 -11.06 2.40 14.52
N LEU A 25 -10.79 1.33 15.30
CA LEU A 25 -9.59 0.52 15.15
C LEU A 25 -9.56 -0.25 13.81
N LYS A 26 -10.68 -0.87 13.43
CA LYS A 26 -10.80 -1.56 12.12
C LYS A 26 -10.65 -0.57 10.96
N ARG A 27 -11.21 0.63 11.08
CA ARG A 27 -11.01 1.70 10.10
C ARG A 27 -9.59 2.24 10.08
N ALA A 28 -8.90 2.31 11.23
CA ALA A 28 -7.49 2.68 11.26
C ALA A 28 -6.63 1.69 10.46
N ILE A 29 -6.86 0.38 10.62
CA ILE A 29 -6.18 -0.68 9.85
C ILE A 29 -6.46 -0.53 8.35
N SER A 30 -7.73 -0.42 7.97
CA SER A 30 -8.12 -0.26 6.56
C SER A 30 -7.50 1.01 5.94
N THR A 31 -7.50 2.12 6.69
CA THR A 31 -6.92 3.39 6.25
C THR A 31 -5.39 3.30 6.07
N ALA A 32 -4.69 2.60 6.98
CA ALA A 32 -3.25 2.37 6.86
C ALA A 32 -2.90 1.53 5.62
N TYR A 33 -3.68 0.47 5.36
CA TYR A 33 -3.56 -0.31 4.13
C TYR A 33 -3.73 0.57 2.87
N TYR A 34 -4.77 1.40 2.82
CA TYR A 34 -5.00 2.30 1.71
C TYR A 34 -3.89 3.35 1.55
N ALA A 35 -3.20 3.74 2.62
CA ALA A 35 -2.05 4.64 2.53
C ALA A 35 -0.93 4.04 1.67
N LEU A 36 -0.56 2.77 1.91
CA LEU A 36 0.45 2.07 1.12
C LEU A 36 -0.07 1.78 -0.31
N PHE A 37 -1.33 1.36 -0.46
CA PHE A 37 -1.92 1.14 -1.78
C PHE A 37 -1.87 2.41 -2.64
N HIS A 38 -2.27 3.56 -2.09
CA HIS A 38 -2.20 4.84 -2.81
C HIS A 38 -0.77 5.31 -3.04
N ALA A 39 0.19 4.91 -2.20
CA ALA A 39 1.60 5.19 -2.45
C ALA A 39 2.09 4.42 -3.67
N LEU A 40 1.82 3.12 -3.75
CA LEU A 40 2.13 2.28 -4.92
C LEU A 40 1.44 2.79 -6.20
N ALA A 41 0.15 3.11 -6.13
CA ALA A 41 -0.60 3.63 -7.27
C ALA A 41 -0.02 4.96 -7.79
N LYS A 42 0.34 5.87 -6.87
CA LYS A 42 1.01 7.12 -7.21
C LYS A 42 2.39 6.86 -7.82
N ASP A 43 3.15 5.93 -7.24
CA ASP A 43 4.47 5.53 -7.71
C ASP A 43 4.42 5.11 -9.17
N CYS A 44 3.51 4.18 -9.48
CA CYS A 44 3.35 3.66 -10.83
C CYS A 44 3.02 4.78 -11.82
N ALA A 45 2.06 5.65 -11.47
CA ALA A 45 1.67 6.77 -12.32
C ALA A 45 2.83 7.77 -12.52
N ASP A 46 3.54 8.13 -11.46
CA ASP A 46 4.69 9.04 -11.51
C ASP A 46 5.89 8.47 -12.29
N ARG A 47 6.06 7.15 -12.29
CA ARG A 47 7.17 6.48 -13.00
C ARG A 47 6.88 6.27 -14.48
N LEU A 48 5.63 6.01 -14.84
CA LEU A 48 5.24 5.77 -16.24
C LEU A 48 4.95 7.07 -16.99
N GLU A 49 4.32 8.04 -16.33
CA GLU A 49 3.80 9.25 -16.99
C GLU A 49 4.56 10.52 -16.59
N GLY A 50 5.53 10.38 -15.68
CA GLY A 50 6.31 11.49 -15.15
C GLY A 50 5.57 12.34 -14.12
N THR A 51 6.23 13.44 -13.74
CA THR A 51 5.78 14.37 -12.70
C THR A 51 5.90 15.81 -13.19
N GLY A 52 5.17 16.74 -12.57
CA GLY A 52 5.26 18.17 -12.88
C GLY A 52 3.99 18.73 -13.48
N ARG A 53 4.05 20.01 -13.90
CA ARG A 53 2.91 20.78 -14.41
C ARG A 53 2.40 20.26 -15.75
N ASP A 54 3.32 19.83 -16.62
CA ASP A 54 3.00 19.43 -18.00
C ASP A 54 2.83 17.91 -18.17
N ARG A 55 2.64 17.18 -17.05
CA ARG A 55 2.43 15.73 -17.11
C ARG A 55 1.09 15.39 -17.81
N PRO A 56 1.01 14.28 -18.56
CA PRO A 56 -0.22 13.88 -19.24
C PRO A 56 -1.30 13.41 -18.24
N ASP A 57 -2.14 14.34 -17.79
CA ASP A 57 -3.11 14.13 -16.69
C ASP A 57 -4.09 12.98 -16.92
N LYS A 58 -4.51 12.73 -18.17
CA LYS A 58 -5.41 11.62 -18.50
C LYS A 58 -4.70 10.26 -18.34
N ALA A 59 -3.48 10.14 -18.86
CA ALA A 59 -2.70 8.92 -18.79
C ALA A 59 -2.25 8.64 -17.34
N TRP A 60 -1.79 9.66 -16.61
CA TRP A 60 -1.41 9.53 -15.20
C TRP A 60 -2.59 9.05 -14.34
N ARG A 61 -3.79 9.62 -14.53
CA ARG A 61 -4.98 9.15 -13.80
C ARG A 61 -5.38 7.72 -14.17
N HIS A 62 -5.16 7.32 -15.41
CA HIS A 62 -5.37 5.94 -15.83
C HIS A 62 -4.39 5.01 -15.09
N ALA A 63 -3.08 5.27 -15.19
CA ALA A 63 -2.06 4.48 -14.51
C ALA A 63 -2.30 4.39 -12.99
N TYR A 64 -2.67 5.51 -12.35
CA TYR A 64 -3.01 5.53 -10.92
C TYR A 64 -4.17 4.60 -10.57
N ARG A 65 -5.21 4.56 -11.41
CA ARG A 65 -6.43 3.75 -11.18
C ARG A 65 -6.32 2.32 -11.68
N ALA A 66 -5.30 2.00 -12.48
CA ALA A 66 -5.10 0.68 -13.06
C ALA A 66 -4.65 -0.35 -12.02
N LEU A 67 -4.10 0.08 -10.89
CA LEU A 67 -3.62 -0.81 -9.84
C LEU A 67 -4.79 -1.64 -9.26
N ASN A 68 -4.71 -2.97 -9.39
CA ASN A 68 -5.70 -3.89 -8.84
C ASN A 68 -5.12 -4.64 -7.63
N HIS A 69 -5.89 -4.72 -6.53
CA HIS A 69 -5.43 -5.35 -5.28
C HIS A 69 -4.98 -6.81 -5.45
N GLY A 70 -5.70 -7.60 -6.24
CA GLY A 70 -5.40 -9.01 -6.48
C GLY A 70 -4.17 -9.20 -7.37
N ASP A 71 -4.05 -8.40 -8.43
CA ASP A 71 -2.89 -8.44 -9.32
C ASP A 71 -1.61 -8.00 -8.57
N VAL A 72 -1.68 -6.92 -7.76
CA VAL A 72 -0.56 -6.49 -6.91
C VAL A 72 -0.13 -7.61 -5.96
N LYS A 73 -1.08 -8.26 -5.28
CA LYS A 73 -0.77 -9.38 -4.38
C LYS A 73 0.00 -10.48 -5.10
N ASN A 74 -0.42 -10.84 -6.32
CA ASN A 74 0.24 -11.87 -7.11
C ASN A 74 1.63 -11.44 -7.60
N ALA A 75 1.77 -10.19 -8.03
CA ALA A 75 3.04 -9.60 -8.43
C ALA A 75 4.05 -9.57 -7.26
N CYS A 76 3.60 -9.20 -6.06
CA CYS A 76 4.44 -9.18 -4.86
C CYS A 76 5.08 -10.54 -4.54
N LYS A 77 4.37 -11.65 -4.77
CA LYS A 77 4.91 -13.02 -4.56
C LYS A 77 6.09 -13.34 -5.48
N GLN A 78 6.17 -12.70 -6.64
CA GLN A 78 7.18 -13.00 -7.65
C GLN A 78 8.43 -12.13 -7.51
N LEU A 79 8.39 -11.05 -6.71
CA LEU A 79 9.49 -10.09 -6.62
C LEU A 79 10.82 -10.76 -6.26
N ARG A 80 10.79 -11.72 -5.32
CA ARG A 80 11.98 -12.46 -4.89
C ARG A 80 12.57 -13.32 -6.02
N SER A 81 11.73 -14.09 -6.71
CA SER A 81 12.19 -14.95 -7.82
C SER A 81 12.67 -14.15 -9.02
N LEU A 82 12.14 -12.95 -9.21
CA LEU A 82 12.53 -12.02 -10.28
C LEU A 82 13.76 -11.17 -9.93
N GLY A 83 14.36 -11.36 -8.74
CA GLY A 83 15.60 -10.69 -8.35
C GLY A 83 15.44 -9.20 -8.02
N PHE A 84 14.26 -8.77 -7.57
CA PHE A 84 14.08 -7.40 -7.10
C PHE A 84 14.97 -7.10 -5.86
N PRO A 85 15.36 -5.84 -5.63
CA PRO A 85 16.09 -5.44 -4.43
C PRO A 85 15.35 -5.82 -3.14
N ALA A 86 16.09 -6.15 -2.09
CA ALA A 86 15.53 -6.57 -0.79
C ALA A 86 14.47 -5.60 -0.26
N GLY A 87 14.72 -4.29 -0.33
CA GLY A 87 13.75 -3.28 0.11
C GLY A 87 12.42 -3.34 -0.64
N LEU A 88 12.41 -3.66 -1.94
CA LEU A 88 11.16 -3.81 -2.71
C LEU A 88 10.48 -5.14 -2.47
N ILE A 89 11.23 -6.21 -2.19
CA ILE A 89 10.67 -7.48 -1.73
C ILE A 89 9.93 -7.25 -0.40
N GLU A 90 10.54 -6.53 0.53
CA GLU A 90 9.93 -6.16 1.82
C GLU A 90 8.67 -5.30 1.64
N VAL A 91 8.65 -4.36 0.69
CA VAL A 91 7.41 -3.63 0.33
C VAL A 91 6.30 -4.60 -0.08
N GLY A 92 6.62 -5.62 -0.89
CA GLY A 92 5.67 -6.65 -1.30
C GLY A 92 5.17 -7.51 -0.14
N ASP A 93 6.05 -7.90 0.78
CA ASP A 93 5.69 -8.67 1.97
C ASP A 93 4.79 -7.86 2.91
N ILE A 94 5.13 -6.58 3.14
CA ILE A 94 4.31 -5.64 3.91
C ILE A 94 2.93 -5.47 3.26
N PHE A 95 2.87 -5.24 1.95
CA PHE A 95 1.59 -5.06 1.24
C PHE A 95 0.67 -6.28 1.42
N GLN A 96 1.22 -7.48 1.27
CA GLN A 96 0.47 -8.73 1.45
C GLN A 96 -0.03 -8.88 2.90
N GLY A 97 0.82 -8.61 3.89
CA GLY A 97 0.45 -8.64 5.30
C GLY A 97 -0.68 -7.65 5.62
N LEU A 98 -0.54 -6.40 5.16
CA LEU A 98 -1.56 -5.37 5.36
C LEU A 98 -2.89 -5.71 4.66
N MET A 99 -2.85 -6.33 3.49
CA MET A 99 -4.06 -6.78 2.79
C MET A 99 -4.82 -7.84 3.60
N VAL A 100 -4.12 -8.77 4.25
CA VAL A 100 -4.73 -9.77 5.14
C VAL A 100 -5.36 -9.09 6.36
N GLN A 101 -4.62 -8.20 7.04
CA GLN A 101 -5.12 -7.46 8.20
C GLN A 101 -6.37 -6.62 7.86
N ARG A 102 -6.34 -5.95 6.71
CA ARG A 102 -7.48 -5.18 6.19
C ARG A 102 -8.69 -6.07 5.87
N HIS A 103 -8.47 -7.26 5.31
CA HIS A 103 -9.55 -8.20 5.04
C HIS A 103 -10.23 -8.69 6.33
N SER A 104 -9.44 -9.10 7.34
CA SER A 104 -9.96 -9.47 8.66
C SER A 104 -10.68 -8.31 9.36
N ALA A 105 -10.10 -7.10 9.32
CA ALA A 105 -10.72 -5.92 9.91
C ALA A 105 -12.05 -5.54 9.24
N ASP A 106 -12.15 -5.67 7.92
CA ASP A 106 -13.31 -5.20 7.17
C ASP A 106 -14.45 -6.22 7.10
N TYR A 107 -14.14 -7.52 6.98
CA TYR A 107 -15.13 -8.55 6.66
C TYR A 107 -15.39 -9.58 7.75
N ASP A 108 -14.49 -9.76 8.71
CA ASP A 108 -14.74 -10.69 9.81
C ASP A 108 -15.45 -9.96 10.97
N PRO A 109 -16.73 -10.26 11.25
CA PRO A 109 -17.50 -9.63 12.33
C PRO A 109 -17.01 -10.05 13.72
N THR A 110 -16.32 -11.19 13.82
CA THR A 110 -15.79 -11.74 15.08
C THR A 110 -14.39 -11.20 15.38
N HIS A 111 -13.63 -10.82 14.36
CA HIS A 111 -12.28 -10.26 14.53
C HIS A 111 -12.29 -9.05 15.48
N ARG A 112 -11.44 -9.11 16.50
CA ARG A 112 -11.22 -8.05 17.48
C ARG A 112 -9.82 -7.47 17.29
N VAL A 113 -9.74 -6.16 17.36
CA VAL A 113 -8.52 -5.38 17.15
C VAL A 113 -8.24 -4.60 18.43
N THR A 114 -6.98 -4.59 18.86
CA THR A 114 -6.50 -3.71 19.93
C THR A 114 -5.92 -2.42 19.36
N ARG A 115 -5.75 -1.41 20.21
CA ARG A 115 -5.03 -0.19 19.79
C ARG A 115 -3.60 -0.51 19.34
N ALA A 116 -2.93 -1.43 20.02
CA ALA A 116 -1.57 -1.83 19.68
C ALA A 116 -1.52 -2.43 18.27
N ASP A 117 -2.45 -3.34 17.93
CA ASP A 117 -2.54 -3.94 16.59
C ASP A 117 -2.70 -2.87 15.50
N ALA A 118 -3.62 -1.92 15.71
CA ALA A 118 -3.85 -0.84 14.76
C ALA A 118 -2.60 0.05 14.58
N LEU A 119 -1.89 0.37 15.66
CA LEU A 119 -0.66 1.16 15.61
C LEU A 119 0.49 0.40 14.92
N SER A 120 0.60 -0.90 15.14
CA SER A 120 1.58 -1.76 14.45
C SER A 120 1.33 -1.81 12.95
N VAL A 121 0.06 -1.95 12.52
CA VAL A 121 -0.32 -1.90 11.10
C VAL A 121 0.01 -0.53 10.47
N ILE A 122 -0.23 0.56 11.20
CA ILE A 122 0.14 1.91 10.75
C ILE A 122 1.66 2.03 10.56
N ALA A 123 2.46 1.53 11.52
CA ALA A 123 3.92 1.55 11.44
C ALA A 123 4.44 0.73 10.24
N LEU A 124 3.85 -0.44 9.98
CA LEU A 124 4.20 -1.25 8.80
C LEU A 124 3.87 -0.52 7.49
N ALA A 125 2.73 0.18 7.41
CA ALA A 125 2.40 0.98 6.22
C ALA A 125 3.40 2.12 6.01
N GLU A 126 3.84 2.78 7.08
CA GLU A 126 4.89 3.81 7.04
C GLU A 126 6.22 3.25 6.55
N GLU A 127 6.62 2.09 7.07
CA GLU A 127 7.83 1.40 6.67
C GLU A 127 7.79 1.03 5.17
N GLY A 128 6.69 0.44 4.69
CA GLY A 128 6.53 0.11 3.28
C GLY A 128 6.60 1.34 2.37
N ILE A 129 5.99 2.45 2.78
CA ILE A 129 6.07 3.72 2.03
C ILE A 129 7.51 4.27 2.00
N ALA A 130 8.22 4.19 3.12
CA ALA A 130 9.60 4.64 3.22
C ALA A 130 10.54 3.80 2.34
N LYS A 131 10.42 2.47 2.39
CA LYS A 131 11.21 1.56 1.55
C LYS A 131 10.97 1.77 0.07
N LEU A 132 9.70 1.94 -0.33
CA LEU A 132 9.34 2.32 -1.71
C LEU A 132 10.03 3.63 -2.12
N GLY A 133 10.00 4.65 -1.25
CA GLY A 133 10.65 5.93 -1.50
C GLY A 133 12.17 5.88 -1.61
N SER A 134 12.82 4.93 -0.92
CA SER A 134 14.28 4.75 -0.94
C SER A 134 14.81 3.96 -2.13
N ALA A 135 13.94 3.24 -2.85
CA ALA A 135 14.34 2.46 -4.00
C ALA A 135 14.75 3.36 -5.18
N THR A 136 15.67 2.86 -6.02
CA THR A 136 16.15 3.63 -7.17
C THR A 136 15.02 3.89 -8.17
N ALA A 137 15.15 4.96 -8.96
CA ALA A 137 14.17 5.25 -10.02
C ALA A 137 14.02 4.07 -11.00
N ARG A 138 15.13 3.39 -11.33
CA ARG A 138 15.14 2.21 -12.20
C ARG A 138 14.33 1.07 -11.61
N ASP A 139 14.56 0.72 -10.35
CA ASP A 139 13.86 -0.40 -9.70
C ASP A 139 12.37 -0.10 -9.52
N ARG A 140 12.02 1.16 -9.25
CA ARG A 140 10.61 1.59 -9.16
C ARG A 140 9.88 1.54 -10.50
N VAL A 141 10.55 1.84 -11.61
CA VAL A 141 9.98 1.61 -12.96
C VAL A 141 9.75 0.11 -13.19
N ALA A 142 10.73 -0.73 -12.86
CA ALA A 142 10.58 -2.19 -12.98
C ALA A 142 9.42 -2.71 -12.12
N LEU A 143 9.27 -2.18 -10.89
CA LEU A 143 8.17 -2.52 -10.01
C LEU A 143 6.83 -2.06 -10.60
N ALA A 144 6.73 -0.83 -11.11
CA ALA A 144 5.51 -0.32 -11.73
C ALA A 144 5.05 -1.21 -12.90
N ILE A 145 5.99 -1.65 -13.75
CA ILE A 145 5.73 -2.61 -14.83
C ILE A 145 5.22 -3.94 -14.25
N GLN A 146 5.91 -4.50 -13.26
CA GLN A 146 5.53 -5.77 -12.63
C GLN A 146 4.15 -5.73 -11.94
N LEU A 147 3.76 -4.58 -11.39
CA LEU A 147 2.48 -4.39 -10.71
C LEU A 147 1.30 -4.14 -11.67
N LEU A 148 1.55 -3.52 -12.83
CA LEU A 148 0.49 -3.09 -13.75
C LEU A 148 0.34 -4.00 -14.99
N LEU A 149 1.44 -4.55 -15.48
CA LEU A 149 1.45 -5.32 -16.72
C LEU A 149 1.54 -6.81 -16.41
N LYS A 150 0.57 -7.56 -16.95
CA LYS A 150 0.59 -9.02 -16.84
C LYS A 150 1.68 -9.57 -17.74
N GLN A 151 2.54 -10.41 -17.18
CA GLN A 151 3.48 -11.20 -17.98
C GLN A 151 2.67 -12.09 -18.93
N ARG A 152 2.94 -12.00 -20.22
CA ARG A 152 2.31 -12.86 -21.24
C ARG A 152 3.18 -14.10 -21.40
N SER A 153 2.55 -15.27 -21.49
CA SER A 153 3.21 -16.49 -21.93
C SER A 153 3.81 -16.25 -23.32
N ALA A 154 5.04 -16.69 -23.53
CA ALA A 154 5.65 -16.74 -24.85
C ALA A 154 4.94 -17.79 -25.73
#